data_AF-A0A533SQ07-F1
#
_entry.id   AF-A0A533SQ07-F1
#
_cell.length_a   1.000
_cell.length_b   1.000
_cell.length_c   1.000
_cell.angle_alpha   90.00
_cell.angle_beta   90.00
_cell.angle_gamma   90.00
#
_symmetry.space_group_name_H-M   'P 1'
#
loop_
_entity.id
_entity.type
_entity.pdbx_description
1 polymer ?
#
loop_
_entity_poly.entity_id
_entity_poly.type
_entity_poly.pdbx_seq_one_letter_code
_entity_poly.pdbx_strand_id
1 'polypeptide(L)'
;MRAYTSLREIVRGAGGTLVEEHLNPEVFGSAYAVFVGRSGGQFRLVWDGKESYGFLQAQASSEEWKDQVPIVRERLGGKFSNLPEFLATAEGLVLSSAPQVLVYVALLGEGTEVWRPVAATPVSATVFLLLGTVPEGEAWQFPPGSNVRCVSHVFSGGEPGLVAVEAVDA
;
A
#
# COMPACT_ATOMS: atom_id res chain seq x y z
N MET A 1 17.88 -15.14 11.76
CA MET A 1 17.86 -13.67 11.88
C MET A 1 18.91 -12.93 11.06
N ARG A 2 20.17 -13.40 10.94
CA ARG A 2 21.19 -12.71 10.12
C ARG A 2 20.77 -12.52 8.67
N ALA A 3 20.23 -13.55 8.03
CA ALA A 3 19.78 -13.50 6.64
C ALA A 3 18.70 -12.43 6.41
N TYR A 4 17.65 -12.42 7.24
CA TYR A 4 16.63 -11.38 7.25
C TYR A 4 17.23 -9.98 7.38
N THR A 5 18.16 -9.78 8.33
CA THR A 5 18.81 -8.48 8.56
C THR A 5 19.53 -8.01 7.29
N SER A 6 20.28 -8.90 6.62
CA SER A 6 20.95 -8.58 5.36
C SER A 6 19.97 -8.17 4.27
N LEU A 7 18.87 -8.91 4.08
CA LEU A 7 17.85 -8.58 3.07
C LEU A 7 17.15 -7.25 3.39
N ARG A 8 16.86 -7.00 4.67
CA ARG A 8 16.28 -5.74 5.12
C ARG A 8 17.18 -4.55 4.76
N GLU A 9 18.48 -4.64 5.03
CA GLU A 9 19.42 -3.56 4.68
C GLU A 9 19.58 -3.39 3.16
N ILE A 10 19.46 -4.47 2.38
CA ILE A 10 19.43 -4.38 0.91
C ILE A 10 18.21 -3.58 0.44
N VAL A 11 17.02 -3.87 0.98
CA VAL A 11 15.79 -3.12 0.65
C VAL A 11 15.90 -1.64 1.05
N ARG A 12 16.50 -1.34 2.20
CA ARG A 12 16.80 0.05 2.60
C ARG A 12 17.77 0.71 1.63
N GLY A 13 18.82 0.00 1.20
CA GLY A 13 19.78 0.45 0.20
C GLY A 13 19.14 0.78 -1.16
N ALA A 14 18.10 0.04 -1.56
CA ALA A 14 17.29 0.32 -2.74
C ALA A 14 16.43 1.60 -2.61
N GLY A 15 16.29 2.13 -1.39
CA GLY A 15 15.55 3.37 -1.10
C GLY A 15 14.20 3.17 -0.42
N GLY A 16 13.90 1.96 0.07
CA GLY A 16 12.72 1.72 0.90
C GLY A 16 12.88 2.32 2.30
N THR A 17 11.90 3.08 2.76
CA THR A 17 11.87 3.62 4.14
C THR A 17 11.14 2.64 5.05
N LEU A 18 11.85 2.05 6.01
CA LEU A 18 11.26 1.12 6.99
C LEU A 18 10.27 1.88 7.89
N VAL A 19 9.04 1.39 7.99
CA VAL A 19 7.99 1.97 8.85
C VAL A 19 7.51 1.02 9.93
N GLU A 20 7.62 -0.29 9.72
CA GLU A 20 7.17 -1.31 10.66
C GLU A 20 8.07 -2.54 10.56
N GLU A 21 8.34 -3.18 11.68
CA GLU A 21 9.14 -4.41 11.76
C GLU A 21 8.55 -5.34 12.80
N HIS A 22 8.42 -6.62 12.42
CA HIS A 22 7.91 -7.68 13.28
C HIS A 22 8.85 -8.88 13.21
N LEU A 23 9.46 -9.20 14.36
CA LEU A 23 10.36 -10.33 14.53
C LEU A 23 9.65 -11.39 15.37
N ASN A 24 9.60 -12.63 14.87
CA ASN A 24 9.03 -13.77 15.59
C ASN A 24 10.13 -14.82 15.81
N PRO A 25 11.10 -14.57 16.72
CA PRO A 25 12.23 -15.47 16.94
C PRO A 25 11.80 -16.88 17.38
N GLU A 26 10.71 -16.99 18.13
CA GLU A 26 10.09 -18.24 18.55
C GLU A 26 9.42 -19.02 17.41
N VAL A 27 9.09 -18.37 16.29
CA VAL A 27 8.50 -19.00 15.10
C VAL A 27 9.60 -19.22 14.07
N PHE A 28 10.57 -20.07 14.40
CA PHE A 28 11.71 -20.42 13.55
C PHE A 28 12.55 -19.23 13.07
N GLY A 29 12.47 -18.07 13.73
CA GLY A 29 13.14 -16.86 13.28
C GLY A 29 12.51 -16.21 12.04
N SER A 30 11.20 -16.39 11.84
CA SER A 30 10.43 -15.69 10.81
C SER A 30 10.25 -14.22 11.17
N ALA A 31 10.16 -13.37 10.15
CA ALA A 31 10.03 -11.92 10.33
C ALA A 31 9.37 -11.27 9.12
N TYR A 32 8.82 -10.08 9.32
CA TYR A 32 8.51 -9.18 8.20
C TYR A 32 8.86 -7.74 8.53
N ALA A 33 9.10 -6.94 7.49
CA ALA A 33 9.30 -5.50 7.57
C ALA A 33 8.48 -4.80 6.49
N VAL A 34 7.74 -3.76 6.85
CA VAL A 34 6.98 -2.92 5.92
C VAL A 34 7.78 -1.67 5.59
N PHE A 35 7.80 -1.34 4.31
CA PHE A 35 8.51 -0.21 3.74
C PHE A 35 7.55 0.69 2.95
N VAL A 36 7.88 1.98 2.94
CA VAL A 36 7.27 2.97 2.05
C VAL A 36 8.27 3.34 0.96
N GLY A 37 7.84 3.25 -0.30
CA GLY A 37 8.57 3.69 -1.47
C GLY A 37 8.57 5.22 -1.64
N ARG A 38 9.40 5.73 -2.55
CA ARG A 38 9.55 7.17 -2.81
C ARG A 38 8.28 7.82 -3.34
N SER A 39 7.45 7.06 -4.06
CA SER A 39 6.16 7.51 -4.61
C SER A 39 4.98 7.15 -3.69
N GLY A 40 5.25 6.76 -2.43
CA GLY A 40 4.25 6.53 -1.40
C GLY A 40 3.63 5.13 -1.38
N GLY A 41 3.95 4.25 -2.33
CA GLY A 41 3.49 2.86 -2.30
C GLY A 41 4.11 2.07 -1.15
N GLN A 42 3.32 1.21 -0.49
CA GLN A 42 3.83 0.31 0.54
C GLN A 42 4.15 -1.07 -0.04
N PHE A 43 5.19 -1.68 0.50
CA PHE A 43 5.58 -3.05 0.21
C PHE A 43 6.25 -3.65 1.44
N ARG A 44 6.30 -4.97 1.57
CA ARG A 44 6.94 -5.62 2.70
C ARG A 44 7.88 -6.74 2.30
N LEU A 45 8.96 -6.87 3.06
CA LEU A 45 9.84 -8.04 3.05
C LEU A 45 9.28 -9.06 4.02
N VAL A 46 9.01 -10.28 3.53
CA VAL A 46 8.66 -11.43 4.36
C VAL A 46 9.84 -12.39 4.38
N TRP A 47 10.17 -12.91 5.56
CA TRP A 47 11.17 -13.94 5.76
C TRP A 47 10.56 -15.13 6.51
N ASP A 48 10.60 -16.29 5.87
CA ASP A 48 10.28 -17.58 6.46
C ASP A 48 11.59 -18.18 7.01
N GLY A 49 11.71 -18.21 8.33
CA GLY A 49 12.89 -18.77 9.00
C GLY A 49 12.93 -20.30 9.02
N LYS A 50 11.79 -20.98 8.85
CA LYS A 50 11.70 -22.44 8.78
C LYS A 50 12.29 -22.95 7.47
N GLU A 51 11.90 -22.33 6.36
CA GLU A 51 12.31 -22.74 5.00
C GLU A 51 13.48 -21.90 4.45
N SER A 52 13.99 -20.96 5.25
CA SER A 52 15.14 -20.09 4.97
C SER A 52 15.03 -19.34 3.64
N TYR A 53 13.85 -18.74 3.40
CA TYR A 53 13.61 -17.92 2.21
C TYR A 53 12.89 -16.62 2.55
N GLY A 54 13.06 -15.63 1.68
CA GLY A 54 12.34 -14.37 1.74
C GLY A 54 11.81 -13.95 0.39
N PHE A 55 10.88 -13.02 0.39
CA PHE A 55 10.26 -12.45 -0.80
C PHE A 55 9.66 -11.09 -0.47
N LEU A 56 9.31 -10.34 -1.51
CA LEU A 56 8.63 -9.05 -1.37
C LEU A 56 7.14 -9.23 -1.64
N GLN A 57 6.32 -8.43 -0.97
CA GLN A 57 4.90 -8.29 -1.27
C GLN A 57 4.59 -6.82 -1.51
N ALA A 58 3.81 -6.52 -2.54
CA ALA A 58 3.28 -5.18 -2.80
C ALA A 58 1.91 -5.03 -2.15
N GLN A 59 1.60 -3.86 -1.61
CA GLN A 59 0.25 -3.58 -1.14
C GLN A 59 -0.68 -3.37 -2.34
N ALA A 60 -1.67 -4.24 -2.50
CA ALA A 60 -2.68 -4.14 -3.55
C ALA A 60 -3.90 -3.32 -3.09
N SER A 61 -4.25 -3.40 -1.81
CA SER A 61 -5.28 -2.61 -1.14
C SER A 61 -4.94 -2.48 0.36
N SER A 62 -5.80 -1.84 1.16
CA SER A 62 -5.57 -1.74 2.60
C SER A 62 -5.46 -3.09 3.32
N GLU A 63 -6.09 -4.15 2.80
CA GLU A 63 -6.12 -5.48 3.42
C GLU A 63 -5.37 -6.56 2.62
N GLU A 64 -5.01 -6.27 1.37
CA GLU A 64 -4.44 -7.26 0.45
C GLU A 64 -2.97 -6.99 0.12
N TRP A 65 -2.15 -8.03 0.28
CA TRP A 65 -0.73 -8.06 -0.08
C TRP A 65 -0.51 -9.08 -1.18
N LYS A 66 0.18 -8.68 -2.25
CA LYS A 66 0.45 -9.54 -3.40
C LYS A 66 1.93 -9.91 -3.48
N ASP A 67 2.21 -11.21 -3.47
CA ASP A 67 3.55 -11.78 -3.66
C ASP A 67 4.20 -11.28 -4.94
N GLN A 68 5.46 -10.89 -4.80
CA GLN A 68 6.34 -10.52 -5.89
C GLN A 68 7.42 -11.59 -6.05
N VAL A 69 7.79 -11.83 -7.29
CA VAL A 69 8.93 -12.67 -7.65
C VAL A 69 10.17 -11.78 -7.83
N PRO A 70 11.38 -12.31 -7.57
CA PRO A 70 11.70 -13.69 -7.17
C PRO A 70 11.63 -13.92 -5.65
N ILE A 71 11.55 -15.19 -5.26
CA ILE A 71 11.95 -15.61 -3.91
C ILE A 71 13.48 -15.68 -3.82
N VAL A 72 14.02 -15.30 -2.66
CA VAL A 72 15.44 -15.40 -2.32
C VAL A 72 15.64 -16.45 -1.24
N ARG A 73 16.63 -17.32 -1.38
CA ARG A 73 16.97 -18.36 -0.40
C ARG A 73 18.39 -18.16 0.10
N GLU A 74 18.59 -18.32 1.40
CA GLU A 74 19.94 -18.36 1.94
C GLU A 74 20.67 -19.62 1.44
N ARG A 75 21.91 -19.44 1.01
CA ARG A 75 22.83 -20.48 0.58
C ARG A 75 24.02 -20.54 1.54
N LEU A 76 24.75 -21.64 1.48
CA LEU A 76 26.02 -21.81 2.20
C LEU A 76 26.93 -20.59 2.01
N GLY A 77 27.50 -20.10 3.11
CA GLY A 77 28.36 -18.93 3.12
C GLY A 77 27.63 -17.58 3.17
N GLY A 78 26.33 -17.55 3.49
CA GLY A 78 25.57 -16.30 3.66
C GLY A 78 25.24 -15.58 2.35
N LYS A 79 25.25 -16.31 1.23
CA LYS A 79 24.85 -15.81 -0.09
C LYS A 79 23.36 -16.02 -0.30
N PHE A 80 22.74 -15.25 -1.19
CA PHE A 80 21.34 -15.41 -1.57
C PHE A 80 21.21 -15.85 -3.03
N SER A 81 20.22 -16.69 -3.31
CA SER A 81 19.78 -16.93 -4.70
C SER A 81 19.02 -15.71 -5.24
N ASN A 82 19.08 -15.48 -6.55
CA ASN A 82 18.28 -14.47 -7.26
C ASN A 82 18.37 -13.05 -6.69
N LEU A 83 19.51 -12.72 -6.05
CA LEU A 83 19.68 -11.43 -5.39
C LEU A 83 19.61 -10.23 -6.37
N PRO A 84 20.17 -10.30 -7.59
CA PRO A 84 20.03 -9.21 -8.55
C PRO A 84 18.57 -8.94 -8.94
N GLU A 85 17.80 -9.99 -9.22
CA GLU A 85 16.39 -9.88 -9.59
C GLU A 85 15.54 -9.42 -8.41
N PHE A 86 15.85 -9.88 -7.19
CA PHE A 86 15.23 -9.39 -5.97
C PHE A 86 15.47 -7.89 -5.75
N LEU A 87 16.70 -7.43 -5.96
CA LEU A 87 17.04 -6.01 -5.87
C LEU A 87 16.27 -5.19 -6.91
N ALA A 88 16.21 -5.65 -8.16
CA ALA A 88 15.43 -4.99 -9.21
C ALA A 88 13.93 -4.91 -8.85
N THR A 89 13.36 -5.97 -8.26
CA THR A 89 11.99 -5.94 -7.74
C THR A 89 11.83 -4.93 -6.61
N ALA A 90 12.79 -4.86 -5.68
CA ALA A 90 12.77 -3.87 -4.59
C ALA A 90 12.81 -2.43 -5.13
N GLU A 91 13.71 -2.14 -6.07
CA GLU A 91 13.81 -0.83 -6.73
C GLU A 91 12.51 -0.47 -7.47
N GLY A 92 11.91 -1.42 -8.18
CA GLY A 92 10.60 -1.24 -8.82
C GLY A 92 9.51 -0.88 -7.83
N LEU A 93 9.47 -1.55 -6.67
CA LEU A 93 8.50 -1.26 -5.61
C LEU A 93 8.75 0.09 -4.93
N VAL A 94 10.02 0.48 -4.77
CA VAL A 94 10.39 1.82 -4.26
C VAL A 94 9.86 2.92 -5.17
N LEU A 95 9.79 2.67 -6.48
CA LEU A 95 9.27 3.62 -7.46
C LEU A 95 7.76 3.47 -7.72
N SER A 96 7.11 2.43 -7.17
CA SER A 96 5.68 2.18 -7.36
C SER A 96 4.82 3.11 -6.51
N SER A 97 3.84 3.76 -7.15
CA SER A 97 2.87 4.59 -6.45
C SER A 97 1.90 3.74 -5.64
N ALA A 98 1.33 4.31 -4.58
CA ALA A 98 0.27 3.66 -3.83
C ALA A 98 -0.92 3.29 -4.74
N PRO A 99 -1.62 2.17 -4.46
CA PRO A 99 -2.83 1.82 -5.19
C PRO A 99 -3.87 2.95 -5.08
N GLN A 100 -4.66 3.12 -6.15
CA GLN A 100 -5.74 4.09 -6.20
C GLN A 100 -7.07 3.39 -6.44
N VAL A 101 -8.11 3.86 -5.78
CA VAL A 101 -9.49 3.44 -5.95
C VAL A 101 -10.36 4.64 -6.30
N LEU A 102 -11.58 4.40 -6.78
CA LEU A 102 -12.57 5.46 -6.95
C LEU A 102 -13.42 5.60 -5.69
N VAL A 103 -13.47 6.81 -5.15
CA VAL A 103 -14.39 7.25 -4.10
C VAL A 103 -15.31 8.32 -4.68
N TYR A 104 -16.58 8.23 -4.38
CA TYR A 104 -17.61 9.17 -4.81
C TYR A 104 -17.83 10.24 -3.74
N VAL A 105 -17.65 11.50 -4.11
CA VAL A 105 -17.80 12.66 -3.23
C VAL A 105 -19.03 13.44 -3.67
N ALA A 106 -19.91 13.81 -2.74
CA ALA A 106 -21.09 14.60 -3.06
C ALA A 106 -20.69 16.00 -3.55
N LEU A 107 -21.37 16.49 -4.58
CA LEU A 107 -21.29 17.88 -5.02
C LEU A 107 -22.33 18.72 -4.26
N LEU A 108 -21.88 19.86 -3.76
CA LEU A 108 -22.70 20.82 -3.04
C LEU A 108 -23.25 21.87 -4.02
N GLY A 109 -24.53 22.22 -3.88
CA GLY A 109 -25.13 23.32 -4.64
C GLY A 109 -25.74 22.94 -5.99
N GLU A 110 -25.73 21.67 -6.38
CA GLU A 110 -26.30 21.18 -7.64
C GLU A 110 -27.84 21.16 -7.68
N GLY A 111 -28.51 21.39 -6.54
CA GLY A 111 -29.97 21.32 -6.40
C GLY A 111 -30.56 19.90 -6.45
N THR A 112 -29.73 18.89 -6.75
CA THR A 112 -30.01 17.46 -6.67
C THR A 112 -28.78 16.74 -6.10
N GLU A 113 -28.95 15.48 -5.70
CA GLU A 113 -27.82 14.66 -5.26
C GLU A 113 -26.98 14.26 -6.48
N VAL A 114 -25.75 14.78 -6.56
CA VAL A 114 -24.78 14.49 -7.61
C VAL A 114 -23.48 14.04 -6.96
N TRP A 115 -22.88 13.01 -7.52
CA TRP A 115 -21.65 12.41 -7.01
C TRP A 115 -20.53 12.56 -8.04
N ARG A 116 -19.36 13.02 -7.59
CA ARG A 116 -18.13 13.09 -8.39
C ARG A 116 -17.24 11.89 -8.07
N PRO A 117 -16.84 11.07 -9.06
CA PRO A 117 -15.80 10.07 -8.86
C PRO A 117 -14.44 10.75 -8.70
N VAL A 118 -13.72 10.40 -7.64
CA VAL A 118 -12.43 10.96 -7.24
C VAL A 118 -11.45 9.83 -6.99
N ALA A 119 -10.24 9.94 -7.52
CA ALA A 119 -9.18 8.99 -7.20
C ALA A 119 -8.77 9.15 -5.73
N ALA A 120 -8.61 8.03 -5.02
CA ALA A 120 -8.22 8.04 -3.62
C ALA A 120 -7.22 6.93 -3.31
N THR A 121 -6.28 7.20 -2.41
CA THR A 121 -5.37 6.17 -1.88
C THR A 121 -5.95 5.60 -0.59
N PRO A 122 -6.06 4.25 -0.45
CA PRO A 122 -6.49 3.66 0.81
C PRO A 122 -5.45 3.91 1.91
N VAL A 123 -5.92 4.40 3.05
CA VAL A 123 -5.11 4.61 4.27
C VAL A 123 -5.37 3.47 5.26
N SER A 124 -6.61 3.01 5.37
CA SER A 124 -7.02 1.86 6.17
C SER A 124 -8.21 1.14 5.50
N ALA A 125 -8.83 0.18 6.18
CA ALA A 125 -9.99 -0.55 5.66
C ALA A 125 -11.15 0.37 5.24
N THR A 126 -11.37 1.48 5.96
CA THR A 126 -12.49 2.40 5.71
C THR A 126 -12.08 3.85 5.47
N VAL A 127 -10.79 4.19 5.60
CA VAL A 127 -10.29 5.56 5.43
C VAL A 127 -9.46 5.68 4.16
N PHE A 128 -9.72 6.73 3.39
CA PHE A 128 -9.11 7.00 2.09
C PHE A 128 -8.66 8.45 1.99
N LEU A 129 -7.48 8.69 1.41
CA LEU A 129 -6.97 10.01 1.09
C LEU A 129 -7.46 10.43 -0.30
N LEU A 130 -8.27 11.48 -0.38
CA LEU A 130 -8.74 12.03 -1.66
C LEU A 130 -7.60 12.68 -2.44
N LEU A 131 -7.49 12.40 -3.74
CA LEU A 131 -6.44 12.92 -4.62
C LEU A 131 -7.02 13.89 -5.66
N GLY A 132 -6.12 14.62 -6.34
CA GLY A 132 -6.46 15.49 -7.46
C GLY A 132 -6.77 16.93 -7.07
N THR A 133 -7.59 17.60 -7.88
CA THR A 133 -7.96 19.01 -7.74
C THR A 133 -9.45 19.19 -8.01
N VAL A 134 -10.09 20.14 -7.35
CA VAL A 134 -11.50 20.48 -7.61
C VAL A 134 -11.59 21.30 -8.91
N PRO A 135 -12.37 20.87 -9.92
CA PRO A 135 -12.61 21.67 -11.13
C PRO A 135 -13.28 23.01 -10.84
N GLU A 136 -13.06 24.00 -11.71
CA GLU A 136 -13.71 25.31 -11.59
C GLU A 136 -15.24 25.16 -11.64
N GLY A 137 -15.93 25.84 -10.71
CA GLY A 137 -17.39 25.82 -10.60
C GLY A 137 -17.96 24.65 -9.79
N GLU A 138 -17.14 23.71 -9.34
CA GLU A 138 -17.58 22.62 -8.46
C GLU A 138 -17.31 22.94 -6.98
N ALA A 139 -18.23 22.52 -6.12
CA ALA A 139 -18.02 22.51 -4.67
C ALA A 139 -18.16 21.08 -4.17
N TRP A 140 -17.06 20.45 -3.77
CA TRP A 140 -17.09 19.09 -3.22
C TRP A 140 -17.38 19.12 -1.72
N GLN A 141 -18.10 18.12 -1.21
CA GLN A 141 -18.32 17.96 0.22
C GLN A 141 -17.00 17.83 1.00
N PHE A 142 -16.02 17.16 0.41
CA PHE A 142 -14.68 16.99 0.97
C PHE A 142 -13.62 17.37 -0.08
N PRO A 143 -12.68 18.27 0.24
CA PRO A 143 -11.65 18.69 -0.71
C PRO A 143 -10.55 17.63 -0.88
N PRO A 144 -9.80 17.64 -2.00
CA PRO A 144 -8.59 16.84 -2.17
C PRO A 144 -7.58 17.05 -1.03
N GLY A 145 -6.85 16.00 -0.69
CA GLY A 145 -5.93 15.96 0.46
C GLY A 145 -6.61 15.60 1.79
N SER A 146 -7.95 15.48 1.83
CA SER A 146 -8.67 15.04 3.02
C SER A 146 -8.61 13.53 3.18
N ASN A 147 -8.42 13.07 4.42
CA ASN A 147 -8.75 11.69 4.80
C ASN A 147 -10.26 11.60 5.03
N VAL A 148 -10.94 10.71 4.32
CA VAL A 148 -12.38 10.49 4.45
C VAL A 148 -12.69 9.05 4.79
N ARG A 149 -13.65 8.84 5.69
CA ARG A 149 -14.27 7.55 5.88
C ARG A 149 -15.24 7.30 4.73
N CYS A 150 -15.15 6.12 4.14
CA CYS A 150 -16.00 5.68 3.05
C CYS A 150 -16.87 4.50 3.45
N VAL A 151 -18.06 4.41 2.85
CA VAL A 151 -18.96 3.25 2.96
C VAL A 151 -19.41 2.79 1.59
N SER A 152 -19.81 1.52 1.47
CA SER A 152 -20.43 1.02 0.24
C SER A 152 -21.83 1.61 0.09
N HIS A 153 -22.14 2.13 -1.11
CA HIS A 153 -23.43 2.65 -1.51
C HIS A 153 -23.84 2.03 -2.84
N VAL A 154 -25.12 1.70 -3.00
CA VAL A 154 -25.68 1.19 -4.26
C VAL A 154 -26.38 2.35 -4.95
N PHE A 155 -25.85 2.77 -6.11
CA PHE A 155 -26.42 3.87 -6.87
C PHE A 155 -27.75 3.47 -7.52
N SER A 156 -28.50 4.44 -8.03
CA SER A 156 -29.78 4.21 -8.73
C SER A 156 -29.67 3.24 -9.92
N GLY A 157 -28.47 3.10 -10.51
CA GLY A 157 -28.17 2.12 -11.56
C GLY A 157 -27.94 0.69 -11.07
N GLY A 158 -27.94 0.44 -9.76
CA GLY A 158 -27.70 -0.89 -9.14
C GLY A 158 -26.24 -1.22 -8.88
N GLU A 159 -25.29 -0.45 -9.44
CA GLU A 159 -23.86 -0.66 -9.23
C GLU A 159 -23.41 -0.15 -7.85
N PRO A 160 -22.59 -0.92 -7.10
CA PRO A 160 -22.01 -0.46 -5.85
C PRO A 160 -20.82 0.48 -6.08
N GLY A 161 -20.60 1.41 -5.16
CA GLY A 161 -19.37 2.20 -5.07
C GLY A 161 -19.11 2.73 -3.67
N LEU A 162 -17.89 3.20 -3.43
CA LEU A 162 -17.49 3.78 -2.16
C LEU A 162 -17.86 5.26 -2.14
N VAL A 163 -18.69 5.69 -1.19
CA VAL A 163 -19.03 7.11 -0.99
C VAL A 163 -18.33 7.66 0.24
N ALA A 164 -17.80 8.88 0.13
CA ALA A 164 -17.24 9.59 1.27
C ALA A 164 -18.37 10.10 2.17
N VAL A 165 -18.30 9.83 3.48
CA VAL A 165 -19.36 10.19 4.43
C VAL A 165 -18.90 11.07 5.59
N GLU A 166 -17.61 11.06 5.91
CA GLU A 166 -17.06 11.77 7.07
C GLU A 166 -15.59 12.11 6.82
N ALA A 167 -15.16 13.31 7.18
CA ALA A 167 -13.74 13.67 7.22
C ALA A 167 -13.11 13.15 8.52
N VAL A 168 -11.89 12.63 8.44
CA VAL A 168 -11.14 12.08 9.59
C VAL A 168 -9.87 12.89 9.76
N ASP A 169 -9.60 13.34 10.99
CA ASP A 169 -8.33 13.99 11.31
C ASP A 169 -7.18 12.99 11.17
N ALA A 170 -6.07 13.43 10.58
CA ALA A 170 -4.87 12.64 10.35
C ALA A 170 -4.05 12.43 11.64
#